data_AF-A0A2W4JJT9-F1
#
_entry.id   AF-A0A2W4JJT9-F1
#
_cell.length_a   1.000
_cell.length_b   1.000
_cell.length_c   1.000
_cell.angle_alpha   90.00
_cell.angle_beta   90.00
_cell.angle_gamma   90.00
#
_symmetry.space_group_name_H-M   'P 1'
#
loop_
_entity.id
_entity.type
_entity.pdbx_description
1 polymer ?
#
loop_
_entity_poly.entity_id
_entity_poly.type
_entity_poly.pdbx_seq_one_letter_code
_entity_poly.pdbx_strand_id
1 'polypeptide(L)'
;MLANDLGVPLRDEGSDFDLARGDPVYLINDAPYTAAAVYQDLLAIRNQVMSDLAAAPFPTRWDKSTPRAQTLDNMSVAQWIQQYVPGGAASRLGRLLTVAYVNEFGAETNKQSALNLVYTLGTAGGGPPGPLGDKNRRYRVSGGADRLIGELAKRQGSADIHLNHGLTRLARNADGTYALRFSTPGGTQNVTADHVVLALSFAALRSHVDYSAAGFDQRKQMAIGKQAMGEHALLHVQFKERYWWNVLRRTGLGYGEPYQAVWSPTRGQVGTPGILTNSVGGLRARQLNAGPLADHVKQLLEYLDRTLPGVKNMATGTALLSYWVNHTWTRGSRSYYAPGDRLLFGGYEGVPQGRAHFCGEHTSVVTPGTMNGAVETGMRCAEEILQDVAEGGGTVPPPEPEPEPEPQPEPGLPSWVPLPGRVKRLVTANTFAAVDPCPSDTCTYNATYNGIGNDMVLRSFSGGIYNPYYSNYGAIVIHGGGHGNYGGNETYVFDLDTLAFKRLDNPTDHPSLTVKSVPGNLWNLQYCEYIDGQPASSHSFDNLAIIPPGKGGGTRGSLLRAVSMACGKESRSTGYSHIFDLAQPAQRWKRFSVNAPNAKRGPPPAP
;
A
#
# COMPACT_ATOMS: atom_id res chain seq x y z
N MET A 1 -3.97 2.25 -11.91
CA MET A 1 -4.46 1.47 -13.05
C MET A 1 -5.76 2.07 -13.57
N LEU A 2 -6.95 1.80 -12.97
CA LEU A 2 -8.23 2.29 -13.50
C LEU A 2 -8.27 3.79 -13.87
N ALA A 3 -7.82 4.68 -12.98
CA ALA A 3 -7.80 6.12 -13.28
C ALA A 3 -6.96 6.45 -14.53
N ASN A 4 -5.81 5.77 -14.69
CA ASN A 4 -4.96 5.90 -15.88
C ASN A 4 -5.67 5.35 -17.13
N ASP A 5 -6.28 4.18 -17.03
CA ASP A 5 -6.98 3.54 -18.16
C ASP A 5 -8.16 4.39 -18.64
N LEU A 6 -8.82 5.09 -17.71
CA LEU A 6 -9.92 6.02 -17.99
C LEU A 6 -9.45 7.42 -18.45
N GLY A 7 -8.15 7.72 -18.41
CA GLY A 7 -7.64 9.07 -18.65
C GLY A 7 -8.09 10.08 -17.59
N VAL A 8 -8.44 9.61 -16.39
CA VAL A 8 -8.87 10.43 -15.26
C VAL A 8 -7.62 10.88 -14.47
N PRO A 9 -7.33 12.20 -14.43
CA PRO A 9 -6.12 12.70 -13.81
C PRO A 9 -6.13 12.49 -12.29
N LEU A 10 -5.00 12.02 -11.77
CA LEU A 10 -4.73 11.96 -10.34
C LEU A 10 -3.85 13.14 -9.92
N ARG A 11 -4.18 13.74 -8.78
CA ARG A 11 -3.30 14.65 -8.07
C ARG A 11 -2.43 13.84 -7.12
N ASP A 12 -1.12 14.00 -7.27
CA ASP A 12 -0.13 13.48 -6.33
C ASP A 12 -0.04 14.42 -5.11
N GLU A 13 -0.33 13.89 -3.94
CA GLU A 13 -0.22 14.55 -2.64
C GLU A 13 0.97 14.00 -1.83
N GLY A 14 1.95 13.35 -2.49
CA GLY A 14 3.03 12.53 -1.94
C GLY A 14 4.17 13.24 -1.20
N SER A 15 5.37 12.65 -1.23
CA SER A 15 6.48 12.94 -0.31
C SER A 15 6.96 14.38 -0.29
N ASP A 16 6.83 15.15 -1.38
CA ASP A 16 7.19 16.58 -1.36
C ASP A 16 6.21 17.43 -0.53
N PHE A 17 4.99 16.94 -0.28
CA PHE A 17 4.06 17.51 0.69
C PHE A 17 4.36 17.00 2.12
N ASP A 18 4.59 15.70 2.32
CA ASP A 18 4.83 15.18 3.68
C ASP A 18 6.25 15.49 4.24
N LEU A 19 7.27 15.63 3.38
CA LEU A 19 8.61 16.13 3.73
C LEU A 19 8.61 17.67 3.91
N ALA A 20 7.61 18.36 3.37
CA ALA A 20 7.40 19.79 3.57
C ALA A 20 6.59 20.10 4.86
N ARG A 21 7.16 19.65 5.99
CA ARG A 21 7.12 20.33 7.31
C ARG A 21 5.77 20.39 8.04
N GLY A 22 5.24 19.25 8.50
CA GLY A 22 4.33 19.29 9.65
C GLY A 22 3.88 17.94 10.19
N ASP A 23 3.98 17.75 11.49
CA ASP A 23 3.42 16.56 12.15
C ASP A 23 1.89 16.55 12.10
N PRO A 24 1.23 15.37 12.08
CA PRO A 24 -0.17 15.27 12.44
C PRO A 24 -0.39 15.82 13.85
N VAL A 25 -1.59 16.34 14.10
CA VAL A 25 -1.96 16.83 15.44
C VAL A 25 -2.79 15.80 16.19
N TYR A 26 -2.56 15.69 17.50
CA TYR A 26 -3.35 14.80 18.34
C TYR A 26 -3.84 15.50 19.60
N LEU A 27 -5.12 15.35 19.93
CA LEU A 27 -5.73 15.89 21.14
C LEU A 27 -6.44 14.77 21.91
N ILE A 28 -5.76 14.17 22.88
CA ILE A 28 -6.26 13.01 23.63
C ILE A 28 -6.32 13.37 25.10
N ASN A 29 -7.45 13.05 25.74
CA ASN A 29 -7.73 13.40 27.14
C ASN A 29 -7.49 14.89 27.43
N ASP A 30 -8.07 15.75 26.59
CA ASP A 30 -7.97 17.21 26.72
C ASP A 30 -6.54 17.79 26.69
N ALA A 31 -5.55 17.01 26.23
CA ALA A 31 -4.16 17.44 26.16
C ALA A 31 -3.53 17.12 24.79
N PRO A 32 -2.70 18.03 24.23
CA PRO A 32 -1.91 17.73 23.04
C PRO A 32 -1.03 16.50 23.23
N TYR A 33 -1.08 15.57 22.28
CA TYR A 33 -0.27 14.35 22.25
C TYR A 33 0.69 14.46 21.06
N THR A 34 1.99 14.59 21.31
CA THR A 34 2.94 14.88 20.24
C THR A 34 3.11 13.66 19.34
N ALA A 35 3.37 13.88 18.04
CA ALA A 35 3.61 12.77 17.11
C ALA A 35 4.77 11.87 17.55
N ALA A 36 5.82 12.46 18.13
CA ALA A 36 6.92 11.71 18.73
C ALA A 36 6.46 10.81 19.88
N ALA A 37 5.61 11.29 20.79
CA ALA A 37 5.09 10.48 21.89
C ALA A 37 4.14 9.38 21.39
N VAL A 38 3.28 9.69 20.40
CA VAL A 38 2.44 8.69 19.72
C VAL A 38 3.30 7.58 19.12
N TYR A 39 4.36 7.95 18.40
CA TYR A 39 5.29 7.00 17.80
C TYR A 39 5.96 6.11 18.87
N GLN A 40 6.46 6.70 19.95
CA GLN A 40 7.08 5.93 21.05
C GLN A 40 6.09 4.95 21.69
N ASP A 41 4.85 5.38 21.96
CA ASP A 41 3.85 4.51 22.56
C ASP A 41 3.42 3.40 21.58
N LEU A 42 3.35 3.69 20.27
CA LEU A 42 3.09 2.66 19.26
C LEU A 42 4.22 1.59 19.19
N LEU A 43 5.48 1.98 19.43
CA LEU A 43 6.58 1.02 19.53
C LEU A 43 6.38 0.04 20.71
N ALA A 44 5.76 0.50 21.80
CA ALA A 44 5.52 -0.34 22.97
C ALA A 44 4.58 -1.53 22.69
N ILE A 45 3.70 -1.43 21.69
CA ILE A 45 2.78 -2.51 21.29
C ILE A 45 3.22 -3.27 20.04
N ARG A 46 4.28 -2.80 19.36
CA ARG A 46 4.71 -3.35 18.06
C ARG A 46 5.00 -4.85 18.13
N ASN A 47 5.76 -5.29 19.13
CA ASN A 47 6.11 -6.71 19.27
C ASN A 47 4.87 -7.58 19.44
N GLN A 48 3.87 -7.12 20.20
CA GLN A 48 2.63 -7.85 20.39
C GLN A 48 1.81 -7.94 19.10
N VAL A 49 1.67 -6.82 18.35
CA VAL A 49 0.99 -6.82 17.05
C VAL A 49 1.68 -7.77 16.07
N MET A 50 3.01 -7.73 15.98
CA MET A 50 3.76 -8.59 15.06
C MET A 50 3.69 -10.06 15.47
N SER A 51 3.69 -10.36 16.78
CA SER A 51 3.47 -11.71 17.30
C SER A 51 2.08 -12.24 16.93
N ASP A 52 1.04 -11.41 17.09
CA ASP A 52 -0.33 -11.76 16.71
C ASP A 52 -0.47 -11.96 15.20
N LEU A 53 0.14 -11.09 14.40
CA LEU A 53 0.15 -11.24 12.94
C LEU A 53 0.86 -12.52 12.50
N ALA A 54 2.01 -12.85 13.08
CA ALA A 54 2.74 -14.06 12.75
C ALA A 54 1.95 -15.32 13.12
N ALA A 55 1.26 -15.32 14.26
CA ALA A 55 0.45 -16.44 14.73
C ALA A 55 -0.93 -16.54 14.06
N ALA A 56 -1.46 -15.43 13.52
CA ALA A 56 -2.73 -15.33 12.82
C ALA A 56 -2.57 -14.63 11.46
N PRO A 57 -1.78 -15.21 10.53
CA PRO A 57 -1.39 -14.54 9.29
C PRO A 57 -2.60 -14.12 8.45
N PHE A 58 -2.48 -12.97 7.81
CA PHE A 58 -3.49 -12.49 6.89
C PHE A 58 -3.53 -13.36 5.61
N PRO A 59 -4.72 -13.62 5.02
CA PRO A 59 -6.05 -13.34 5.57
C PRO A 59 -6.60 -14.51 6.39
N THR A 60 -7.21 -14.22 7.54
CA THR A 60 -8.12 -15.17 8.22
C THR A 60 -9.45 -15.21 7.47
N ARG A 61 -9.92 -16.43 7.19
CA ARG A 61 -11.14 -16.73 6.44
C ARG A 61 -11.94 -17.85 7.10
N TRP A 62 -13.14 -18.08 6.60
CA TRP A 62 -14.01 -19.17 7.06
C TRP A 62 -13.38 -20.56 6.87
N ASP A 63 -12.54 -20.72 5.84
CA ASP A 63 -11.85 -21.96 5.45
C ASP A 63 -10.35 -21.96 5.79
N LYS A 64 -9.84 -20.87 6.37
CA LYS A 64 -8.41 -20.70 6.65
C LYS A 64 -8.22 -19.91 7.94
N SER A 65 -7.91 -20.62 9.03
CA SER A 65 -7.63 -20.01 10.33
C SER A 65 -6.61 -20.81 11.13
N THR A 66 -5.91 -20.12 12.04
CA THR A 66 -5.11 -20.73 13.11
C THR A 66 -5.86 -20.62 14.45
N PRO A 67 -5.46 -21.36 15.50
CA PRO A 67 -6.04 -21.18 16.83
C PRO A 67 -5.95 -19.73 17.34
N ARG A 68 -4.84 -19.03 17.05
CA ARG A 68 -4.69 -17.62 17.41
C ARG A 68 -5.62 -16.73 16.60
N ALA A 69 -5.78 -16.99 15.30
CA ALA A 69 -6.76 -16.28 14.48
C ALA A 69 -8.18 -16.45 15.02
N GLN A 70 -8.55 -17.65 15.47
CA GLN A 70 -9.87 -17.89 16.05
C GLN A 70 -10.09 -17.12 17.34
N THR A 71 -9.07 -17.06 18.20
CA THR A 71 -9.12 -16.27 19.44
C THR A 71 -9.24 -14.78 19.12
N LEU A 72 -8.43 -14.26 18.20
CA LEU A 72 -8.44 -12.85 17.82
C LEU A 72 -9.71 -12.45 17.08
N ASP A 73 -10.30 -13.36 16.29
CA ASP A 73 -11.55 -13.06 15.60
C ASP A 73 -12.73 -12.97 16.58
N ASN A 74 -12.75 -13.81 17.63
CA ASN A 74 -13.77 -13.74 18.68
C ASN A 74 -13.49 -12.65 19.73
N MET A 75 -12.32 -12.01 19.67
CA MET A 75 -11.94 -10.88 20.51
C MET A 75 -12.32 -9.58 19.81
N SER A 76 -12.82 -8.60 20.56
CA SER A 76 -13.05 -7.25 20.04
C SER A 76 -11.79 -6.39 20.06
N VAL A 77 -11.73 -5.36 19.22
CA VAL A 77 -10.66 -4.34 19.28
C VAL A 77 -10.55 -3.72 20.67
N ALA A 78 -11.67 -3.44 21.34
CA ALA A 78 -11.69 -2.92 22.70
C ALA A 78 -11.02 -3.87 23.71
N GLN A 79 -11.30 -5.18 23.61
CA GLN A 79 -10.67 -6.19 24.47
C GLN A 79 -9.17 -6.32 24.19
N TRP A 80 -8.77 -6.27 22.91
CA TRP A 80 -7.35 -6.30 22.55
C TRP A 80 -6.61 -5.08 23.13
N ILE A 81 -7.17 -3.87 22.98
CA ILE A 81 -6.61 -2.64 23.57
C ILE A 81 -6.48 -2.80 25.08
N GLN A 82 -7.53 -3.27 25.75
CA GLN A 82 -7.52 -3.43 27.20
C GLN A 82 -6.46 -4.43 27.68
N GLN A 83 -6.23 -5.49 26.90
CA GLN A 83 -5.32 -6.57 27.29
C GLN A 83 -3.85 -6.25 26.99
N TYR A 84 -3.56 -5.61 25.85
CA TYR A 84 -2.20 -5.55 25.32
C TYR A 84 -1.60 -4.14 25.26
N VAL A 85 -2.39 -3.08 25.38
CA VAL A 85 -1.86 -1.70 25.42
C VAL A 85 -1.47 -1.38 26.86
N PRO A 86 -0.24 -0.89 27.13
CA PRO A 86 0.14 -0.43 28.46
C PRO A 86 -0.84 0.61 29.02
N GLY A 87 -1.44 0.32 30.18
CA GLY A 87 -2.51 1.16 30.77
C GLY A 87 -3.90 0.99 30.15
N GLY A 88 -4.07 0.02 29.24
CA GLY A 88 -5.36 -0.38 28.65
C GLY A 88 -6.08 0.76 27.94
N ALA A 89 -7.42 0.69 27.94
CA ALA A 89 -8.27 1.68 27.27
C ALA A 89 -8.21 3.08 27.90
N ALA A 90 -7.74 3.21 29.14
CA ALA A 90 -7.60 4.49 29.84
C ALA A 90 -6.31 5.25 29.45
N SER A 91 -5.31 4.54 28.92
CA SER A 91 -4.06 5.15 28.46
C SER A 91 -4.28 6.09 27.26
N ARG A 92 -3.37 7.04 27.05
CA ARG A 92 -3.43 7.96 25.89
C ARG A 92 -3.40 7.19 24.57
N LEU A 93 -2.56 6.16 24.47
CA LEU A 93 -2.52 5.30 23.29
C LEU A 93 -3.82 4.50 23.12
N GLY A 94 -4.36 3.90 24.19
CA GLY A 94 -5.61 3.13 24.13
C GLY A 94 -6.80 3.99 23.66
N ARG A 95 -6.87 5.24 24.14
CA ARG A 95 -7.86 6.23 23.67
C ARG A 95 -7.64 6.65 22.23
N LEU A 96 -6.39 6.89 21.83
CA LEU A 96 -6.04 7.21 20.43
C LEU A 96 -6.43 6.07 19.48
N LEU A 97 -6.11 4.82 19.82
CA LEU A 97 -6.50 3.65 19.04
C LEU A 97 -8.03 3.52 19.02
N THR A 98 -8.72 3.75 20.13
CA THR A 98 -10.19 3.76 20.15
C THR A 98 -10.74 4.78 19.14
N VAL A 99 -10.30 6.04 19.20
CA VAL A 99 -10.70 7.09 18.25
C VAL A 99 -10.42 6.68 16.81
N ALA A 100 -9.20 6.20 16.53
CA ALA A 100 -8.77 5.87 15.18
C ALA A 100 -9.55 4.68 14.59
N TYR A 101 -9.84 3.65 15.38
CA TYR A 101 -10.55 2.45 14.91
C TYR A 101 -12.06 2.65 14.84
N VAL A 102 -12.65 3.53 15.67
CA VAL A 102 -14.03 3.97 15.45
C VAL A 102 -14.13 4.75 14.14
N ASN A 103 -13.18 5.64 13.86
CA ASN A 103 -13.12 6.37 12.60
C ASN A 103 -12.83 5.50 11.38
N GLU A 104 -12.02 4.45 11.50
CA GLU A 104 -11.66 3.67 10.31
C GLU A 104 -12.81 2.80 9.82
N PHE A 105 -13.53 2.16 10.76
CA PHE A 105 -14.56 1.17 10.46
C PHE A 105 -15.99 1.66 10.70
N GLY A 106 -16.18 2.87 11.23
CA GLY A 106 -17.51 3.44 11.44
C GLY A 106 -18.31 2.77 12.54
N ALA A 107 -17.66 2.06 13.46
CA ALA A 107 -18.31 1.27 14.49
C ALA A 107 -17.53 1.36 15.81
N GLU A 108 -18.19 1.16 16.95
CA GLU A 108 -17.50 1.13 18.25
C GLU A 108 -16.49 -0.02 18.32
N THR A 109 -15.34 0.17 19.00
CA THR A 109 -14.27 -0.85 19.06
C THR A 109 -14.69 -2.15 19.74
N ASN A 110 -15.76 -2.15 20.53
CA ASN A 110 -16.35 -3.36 21.11
C ASN A 110 -17.22 -4.15 20.12
N LYS A 111 -17.49 -3.60 18.92
CA LYS A 111 -18.25 -4.26 17.85
C LYS A 111 -17.39 -4.78 16.72
N GLN A 112 -16.07 -4.57 16.76
CA GLN A 112 -15.15 -4.91 15.69
C GLN A 112 -14.25 -6.07 16.12
N SER A 113 -13.99 -7.04 15.24
CA SER A 113 -13.01 -8.10 15.45
C SER A 113 -11.60 -7.51 15.68
N ALA A 114 -10.84 -8.04 16.64
CA ALA A 114 -9.48 -7.59 16.94
C ALA A 114 -8.51 -7.80 15.77
N LEU A 115 -8.82 -8.75 14.88
CA LEU A 115 -8.07 -8.93 13.64
C LEU A 115 -8.09 -7.69 12.74
N ASN A 116 -9.11 -6.83 12.82
CA ASN A 116 -9.12 -5.56 12.08
C ASN A 116 -7.97 -4.64 12.53
N LEU A 117 -7.64 -4.63 13.83
CA LEU A 117 -6.49 -3.89 14.39
C LEU A 117 -5.17 -4.56 14.07
N VAL A 118 -5.06 -5.87 14.32
CA VAL A 118 -3.83 -6.62 14.08
C VAL A 118 -3.40 -6.52 12.62
N TYR A 119 -4.33 -6.66 11.68
CA TYR A 119 -4.01 -6.52 10.26
C TYR A 119 -3.69 -5.08 9.88
N THR A 120 -4.48 -4.11 10.31
CA THR A 120 -4.23 -2.69 9.97
C THR A 120 -2.87 -2.20 10.47
N LEU A 121 -2.47 -2.55 11.70
CA LEU A 121 -1.15 -2.17 12.24
C LEU A 121 -0.02 -3.08 11.75
N GLY A 122 -0.27 -4.38 11.60
CA GLY A 122 0.78 -5.36 11.33
C GLY A 122 1.19 -5.46 9.86
N THR A 123 0.29 -5.14 8.92
CA THR A 123 0.60 -5.14 7.47
C THR A 123 0.99 -3.76 6.94
N ALA A 124 1.07 -2.75 7.81
CA ALA A 124 1.66 -1.48 7.50
C ALA A 124 3.18 -1.65 7.24
N GLY A 125 3.70 -0.99 6.21
CA GLY A 125 5.12 -1.04 5.86
C GLY A 125 6.07 -0.52 6.96
N GLY A 126 7.37 -0.53 6.67
CA GLY A 126 8.43 -0.14 7.62
C GLY A 126 8.52 1.36 7.99
N GLY A 127 7.57 2.20 7.57
CA GLY A 127 7.51 3.64 7.89
C GLY A 127 7.09 3.94 9.34
N PRO A 128 7.26 5.17 9.83
CA PRO A 128 6.85 5.52 11.19
C PRO A 128 5.31 5.41 11.34
N PRO A 129 4.79 4.52 12.20
CA PRO A 129 3.37 4.23 12.22
C PRO A 129 2.59 5.41 12.81
N GLY A 130 1.54 5.83 12.10
CA GLY A 130 0.40 6.49 12.73
C GLY A 130 -0.51 5.47 13.43
N PRO A 131 -1.62 5.89 14.07
CA PRO A 131 -2.51 4.99 14.82
C PRO A 131 -3.26 3.95 13.96
N LEU A 132 -3.16 4.05 12.62
CA LEU A 132 -3.71 3.11 11.65
C LEU A 132 -2.60 2.46 10.78
N GLY A 133 -1.35 2.53 11.22
CA GLY A 133 -0.18 2.12 10.44
C GLY A 133 0.13 3.09 9.29
N ASP A 134 1.09 2.69 8.45
CA ASP A 134 1.44 3.35 7.20
C ASP A 134 0.40 3.02 6.12
N LYS A 135 -0.46 4.00 5.79
CA LYS A 135 -1.43 3.90 4.71
C LYS A 135 -0.99 4.80 3.57
N ASN A 136 -0.73 4.22 2.40
CA ASN A 136 -0.46 4.96 1.18
C ASN A 136 -1.73 5.70 0.70
N ARG A 137 -1.88 6.96 1.13
CA ARG A 137 -2.98 7.87 0.75
C ARG A 137 -2.51 8.97 -0.22
N ARG A 138 -1.50 8.65 -1.02
CA ARG A 138 -0.75 9.60 -1.87
C ARG A 138 -1.58 10.27 -2.95
N TYR A 139 -2.55 9.58 -3.54
CA TYR A 139 -3.24 10.09 -4.73
C TYR A 139 -4.70 10.45 -4.45
N ARG A 140 -5.18 11.51 -5.11
CA ARG A 140 -6.60 11.86 -5.20
C ARG A 140 -7.04 12.05 -6.63
N VAL A 141 -8.30 11.75 -6.92
CA VAL A 141 -8.88 12.03 -8.24
C VAL A 141 -9.10 13.54 -8.40
N SER A 142 -8.46 14.14 -9.40
CA SER A 142 -8.62 15.55 -9.70
C SER A 142 -10.02 15.82 -10.25
N GLY A 143 -10.77 16.68 -9.57
CA GLY A 143 -12.16 17.01 -9.92
C GLY A 143 -13.21 16.08 -9.32
N GLY A 144 -12.84 15.17 -8.42
CA GLY A 144 -13.79 14.29 -7.71
C GLY A 144 -13.72 12.84 -8.14
N ALA A 145 -13.94 11.91 -7.20
CA ALA A 145 -13.85 10.46 -7.45
C ALA A 145 -14.99 9.93 -8.33
N ASP A 146 -16.12 10.63 -8.38
CA ASP A 146 -17.27 10.38 -9.24
C ASP A 146 -16.92 10.43 -10.74
N ARG A 147 -15.86 11.16 -11.11
CA ARG A 147 -15.33 11.15 -12.48
C ARG A 147 -14.98 9.76 -13.00
N LEU A 148 -14.51 8.86 -12.13
CA LEU A 148 -14.22 7.48 -12.53
C LEU A 148 -15.48 6.79 -13.07
N ILE A 149 -16.61 6.95 -12.38
CA ILE A 149 -17.88 6.36 -12.77
C ILE A 149 -18.45 7.07 -14.00
N GLY A 150 -18.33 8.41 -14.05
CA GLY A 150 -18.74 9.20 -15.22
C GLY A 150 -18.02 8.79 -16.51
N GLU A 151 -16.71 8.58 -16.47
CA GLU A 151 -15.95 8.13 -17.65
C GLU A 151 -16.25 6.68 -18.03
N LEU A 152 -16.48 5.78 -17.05
CA LEU A 152 -16.94 4.42 -17.33
C LEU A 152 -18.31 4.41 -18.04
N ALA A 153 -19.27 5.18 -17.54
CA ALA A 153 -20.60 5.28 -18.12
C ALA A 153 -20.55 5.81 -19.57
N LYS A 154 -19.68 6.79 -19.85
CA LYS A 154 -19.47 7.30 -21.21
C LYS A 154 -18.92 6.23 -22.16
N ARG A 155 -17.98 5.40 -21.70
CA ARG A 155 -17.38 4.33 -22.51
C ARG A 155 -18.35 3.19 -22.79
N GLN A 156 -19.15 2.81 -21.80
CA GLN A 156 -20.21 1.81 -21.98
C GLN A 156 -21.30 2.30 -22.94
N GLY A 157 -21.58 3.61 -22.93
CA GLY A 157 -22.72 4.19 -23.61
C GLY A 157 -23.97 4.14 -22.73
N SER A 158 -24.91 5.04 -22.95
CA SER A 158 -26.09 5.20 -22.09
C SER A 158 -27.21 4.19 -22.36
N ALA A 159 -27.17 3.46 -23.47
CA ALA A 159 -28.24 2.56 -23.89
C ALA A 159 -28.52 1.44 -22.88
N ASP A 160 -27.46 0.91 -22.25
CA ASP A 160 -27.53 -0.22 -21.31
C ASP A 160 -27.52 0.24 -19.84
N ILE A 161 -27.56 1.56 -19.58
CA ILE A 161 -27.52 2.13 -18.22
C ILE A 161 -28.89 2.66 -17.83
N HIS A 162 -29.60 1.87 -17.01
CA HIS A 162 -30.96 2.19 -16.56
C HIS A 162 -30.98 2.80 -15.15
N LEU A 163 -31.02 4.14 -15.07
CA LEU A 163 -31.16 4.85 -13.79
C LEU A 163 -32.59 4.77 -13.25
N ASN A 164 -32.76 4.95 -11.93
CA ASN A 164 -34.06 4.84 -11.24
C ASN A 164 -34.72 3.45 -11.33
N HIS A 165 -33.92 2.38 -11.47
CA HIS A 165 -34.38 1.00 -11.48
C HIS A 165 -33.94 0.30 -10.18
N GLY A 166 -34.80 0.31 -9.17
CA GLY A 166 -34.53 -0.36 -7.89
C GLY A 166 -34.84 -1.84 -7.98
N LEU A 167 -33.84 -2.72 -7.85
CA LEU A 167 -34.07 -4.17 -7.76
C LEU A 167 -34.89 -4.49 -6.50
N THR A 168 -36.00 -5.22 -6.66
CA THR A 168 -36.93 -5.60 -5.58
C THR A 168 -37.08 -7.10 -5.39
N ARG A 169 -36.72 -7.90 -6.40
CA ARG A 169 -36.73 -9.37 -6.31
C ARG A 169 -35.69 -9.98 -7.22
N LEU A 170 -35.05 -11.04 -6.74
CA LEU A 170 -34.18 -11.92 -7.49
C LEU A 170 -34.63 -13.37 -7.25
N ALA A 171 -34.86 -14.13 -8.32
CA ALA A 171 -35.17 -15.55 -8.23
C ALA A 171 -34.43 -16.34 -9.30
N ARG A 172 -34.02 -17.56 -8.94
CA ARG A 172 -33.43 -18.50 -9.88
C ARG A 172 -34.55 -19.33 -10.53
N ASN A 173 -34.52 -19.41 -11.85
CA ASN A 173 -35.43 -20.23 -12.65
C ASN A 173 -34.92 -21.69 -12.73
N ALA A 174 -35.79 -22.60 -13.16
CA ALA A 174 -35.46 -24.03 -13.26
C ALA A 174 -34.34 -24.32 -14.29
N ASP A 175 -34.23 -23.49 -15.33
CA ASP A 175 -33.18 -23.54 -16.35
C ASP A 175 -31.84 -22.90 -15.91
N GLY A 176 -31.77 -22.40 -14.68
CA GLY A 176 -30.59 -21.77 -14.12
C GLY A 176 -30.44 -20.27 -14.41
N THR A 177 -31.30 -19.68 -15.27
CA THR A 177 -31.38 -18.23 -15.47
C THR A 177 -31.96 -17.53 -14.24
N TYR A 178 -31.88 -16.20 -14.19
CA TYR A 178 -32.43 -15.41 -13.09
C TYR A 178 -33.54 -14.48 -13.57
N ALA A 179 -34.66 -14.48 -12.84
CA ALA A 179 -35.73 -13.51 -12.98
C ALA A 179 -35.53 -12.36 -11.98
N LEU A 180 -35.38 -11.15 -12.50
CA LEU A 180 -35.20 -9.90 -11.76
C LEU A 180 -36.47 -9.06 -11.87
N ARG A 181 -36.87 -8.44 -10.76
CA ARG A 181 -37.97 -7.46 -10.73
C ARG A 181 -37.46 -6.12 -10.26
N PHE A 182 -37.69 -5.08 -11.04
CA PHE A 182 -37.33 -3.71 -10.75
C PHE A 182 -38.56 -2.85 -10.47
N SER A 183 -38.44 -1.95 -9.50
CA SER A 183 -39.33 -0.80 -9.33
C SER A 183 -38.75 0.39 -10.10
N THR A 184 -39.56 0.97 -10.99
CA THR A 184 -39.16 2.10 -11.86
C THR A 184 -40.21 3.22 -11.76
N PRO A 185 -39.92 4.43 -12.27
CA PRO A 185 -40.93 5.49 -12.38
C PRO A 185 -42.16 5.09 -13.23
N GLY A 186 -41.99 4.17 -14.18
CA GLY A 186 -43.06 3.65 -15.04
C GLY A 186 -43.80 2.44 -14.44
N GLY A 187 -43.48 2.04 -13.21
CA GLY A 187 -44.05 0.87 -12.55
C GLY A 187 -43.07 -0.31 -12.46
N THR A 188 -43.62 -1.52 -12.40
CA THR A 188 -42.81 -2.75 -12.25
C THR A 188 -42.28 -3.21 -13.60
N GLN A 189 -40.98 -3.51 -13.65
CA GLN A 189 -40.33 -4.10 -14.83
C GLN A 189 -39.69 -5.44 -14.45
N ASN A 190 -39.90 -6.47 -15.28
CA ASN A 190 -39.26 -7.76 -15.11
C ASN A 190 -38.20 -7.97 -16.19
N VAL A 191 -37.08 -8.58 -15.82
CA VAL A 191 -35.98 -8.93 -16.72
C VAL A 191 -35.54 -10.35 -16.41
N THR A 192 -35.31 -11.15 -17.44
CA THR A 192 -34.64 -12.44 -17.31
C THR A 192 -33.21 -12.30 -17.81
N ALA A 193 -32.24 -12.84 -17.07
CA ALA A 193 -30.83 -12.81 -17.43
C ALA A 193 -30.17 -14.17 -17.22
N ASP A 194 -29.25 -14.53 -18.11
CA ASP A 194 -28.45 -15.75 -17.99
C ASP A 194 -27.51 -15.66 -16.78
N HIS A 195 -26.85 -14.51 -16.62
CA HIS A 195 -25.98 -14.19 -15.50
C HIS A 195 -26.43 -12.90 -14.82
N VAL A 196 -26.21 -12.83 -13.49
CA VAL A 196 -26.46 -11.63 -12.70
C VAL A 196 -25.23 -11.28 -11.90
N VAL A 197 -24.78 -10.03 -11.99
CA VAL A 197 -23.76 -9.47 -11.10
C VAL A 197 -24.44 -8.57 -10.07
N LEU A 198 -24.39 -8.98 -8.80
CA LEU A 198 -24.85 -8.19 -7.68
C LEU A 198 -23.70 -7.31 -7.17
N ALA A 199 -23.58 -6.12 -7.77
CA ALA A 199 -22.57 -5.10 -7.43
C ALA A 199 -23.03 -4.12 -6.32
N LEU A 200 -23.88 -4.58 -5.40
CA LEU A 200 -24.44 -3.77 -4.31
C LEU A 200 -24.01 -4.31 -2.94
N SER A 201 -23.95 -3.45 -1.92
CA SER A 201 -23.61 -3.91 -0.57
C SER A 201 -24.63 -4.91 -0.04
N PHE A 202 -24.19 -5.85 0.80
CA PHE A 202 -25.11 -6.78 1.46
C PHE A 202 -26.17 -6.09 2.33
N ALA A 203 -25.88 -4.89 2.85
CA ALA A 203 -26.88 -4.08 3.53
C ALA A 203 -27.99 -3.59 2.61
N ALA A 204 -27.66 -3.17 1.38
CA ALA A 204 -28.66 -2.83 0.38
C ALA A 204 -29.43 -4.07 -0.08
N LEU A 205 -28.72 -5.19 -0.32
CA LEU A 205 -29.31 -6.44 -0.81
C LEU A 205 -30.37 -6.95 0.16
N ARG A 206 -30.02 -7.08 1.44
CA ARG A 206 -30.95 -7.59 2.47
C ARG A 206 -32.09 -6.65 2.81
N SER A 207 -31.98 -5.36 2.49
CA SER A 207 -33.00 -4.36 2.84
C SER A 207 -34.03 -4.15 1.73
N HIS A 208 -33.64 -4.36 0.47
CA HIS A 208 -34.43 -3.93 -0.69
C HIS A 208 -34.83 -5.07 -1.63
N VAL A 209 -34.14 -6.20 -1.59
CA VAL A 209 -34.34 -7.30 -2.54
C VAL A 209 -34.89 -8.51 -1.81
N ASP A 210 -36.04 -9.02 -2.25
CA ASP A 210 -36.45 -10.38 -1.92
C ASP A 210 -35.62 -11.37 -2.75
N TYR A 211 -34.68 -12.04 -2.09
CA TYR A 211 -33.82 -13.08 -2.68
C TYR A 211 -34.15 -14.48 -2.13
N SER A 212 -35.31 -14.67 -1.48
CA SER A 212 -35.71 -15.96 -0.89
C SER A 212 -35.77 -17.09 -1.92
N ALA A 213 -36.08 -16.76 -3.17
CA ALA A 213 -36.12 -17.69 -4.30
C ALA A 213 -34.84 -17.67 -5.16
N ALA A 214 -33.76 -17.03 -4.72
CA ALA A 214 -32.50 -16.96 -5.47
C ALA A 214 -31.66 -18.25 -5.37
N GLY A 215 -32.00 -19.13 -4.43
CA GLY A 215 -31.33 -20.43 -4.25
C GLY A 215 -29.92 -20.32 -3.65
N PHE A 216 -29.63 -19.25 -2.91
CA PHE A 216 -28.34 -19.08 -2.23
C PHE A 216 -28.17 -20.06 -1.07
N ASP A 217 -26.97 -20.59 -0.89
CA ASP A 217 -26.64 -21.49 0.21
C ASP A 217 -26.68 -20.78 1.58
N GLN A 218 -26.61 -21.58 2.64
CA GLN A 218 -26.70 -21.09 4.01
C GLN A 218 -25.58 -20.11 4.39
N ARG A 219 -24.35 -20.31 3.90
CA ARG A 219 -23.20 -19.46 4.25
C ARG A 219 -23.30 -18.12 3.53
N LYS A 220 -23.78 -18.10 2.28
CA LYS A 220 -24.10 -16.87 1.56
C LYS A 220 -25.22 -16.12 2.24
N GLN A 221 -26.32 -16.79 2.61
CA GLN A 221 -27.42 -16.15 3.35
C GLN A 221 -26.93 -15.56 4.68
N MET A 222 -26.06 -16.28 5.39
CA MET A 222 -25.43 -15.79 6.62
C MET A 222 -24.55 -14.56 6.38
N ALA A 223 -23.72 -14.57 5.33
CA ALA A 223 -22.90 -13.41 4.96
C ALA A 223 -23.77 -12.18 4.64
N ILE A 224 -24.81 -12.35 3.80
CA ILE A 224 -25.74 -11.27 3.44
C ILE A 224 -26.43 -10.72 4.69
N GLY A 225 -26.92 -11.59 5.57
CA GLY A 225 -27.65 -11.23 6.78
C GLY A 225 -26.79 -10.56 7.86
N LYS A 226 -25.52 -10.98 8.01
CA LYS A 226 -24.66 -10.54 9.12
C LYS A 226 -23.67 -9.44 8.76
N GLN A 227 -23.18 -9.36 7.52
CA GLN A 227 -22.09 -8.44 7.18
C GLN A 227 -22.42 -7.02 7.60
N ALA A 228 -21.59 -6.50 8.51
CA ALA A 228 -21.82 -5.23 9.17
C ALA A 228 -21.37 -4.08 8.26
N MET A 229 -22.04 -2.93 8.42
CA MET A 229 -21.68 -1.69 7.74
C MET A 229 -21.36 -0.63 8.77
N GLY A 230 -20.28 0.10 8.54
CA GLY A 230 -19.90 1.26 9.34
C GLY A 230 -20.87 2.42 9.15
N GLU A 231 -21.09 3.18 10.21
CA GLU A 231 -21.82 4.44 10.22
C GLU A 231 -20.82 5.60 10.21
N HIS A 232 -20.78 6.39 9.13
CA HIS A 232 -19.87 7.54 9.03
C HIS A 232 -20.61 8.85 8.76
N ALA A 233 -20.07 9.92 9.32
CA ALA A 233 -20.35 11.29 8.94
C ALA A 233 -19.04 12.02 8.57
N LEU A 234 -19.11 12.91 7.59
CA LEU A 234 -18.04 13.83 7.23
C LEU A 234 -18.56 15.26 7.44
N LEU A 235 -17.99 15.94 8.43
CA LEU A 235 -18.23 17.37 8.65
C LEU A 235 -17.12 18.16 7.97
N HIS A 236 -17.46 18.79 6.85
CA HIS A 236 -16.57 19.65 6.09
C HIS A 236 -16.73 21.09 6.56
N VAL A 237 -15.63 21.75 6.91
CA VAL A 237 -15.61 23.17 7.25
C VAL A 237 -14.65 23.89 6.32
N GLN A 238 -15.11 24.97 5.70
CA GLN A 238 -14.29 25.81 4.84
C GLN A 238 -13.59 26.90 5.66
N PHE A 239 -12.34 27.17 5.27
CA PHE A 239 -11.47 28.18 5.85
C PHE A 239 -10.98 29.12 4.74
N LYS A 240 -10.77 30.40 5.09
CA LYS A 240 -10.26 31.46 4.20
C LYS A 240 -8.91 31.09 3.59
N GLU A 241 -8.12 30.33 4.32
CA GLU A 241 -6.81 29.84 3.92
C GLU A 241 -6.58 28.44 4.50
N ARG A 242 -5.73 27.64 3.83
CA ARG A 242 -5.09 26.46 4.45
C ARG A 242 -4.09 26.88 5.53
N TYR A 243 -4.57 27.56 6.57
CA TYR A 243 -3.79 28.19 7.64
C TYR A 243 -2.90 27.21 8.40
N TRP A 244 -3.41 26.00 8.65
CA TRP A 244 -2.64 24.91 9.26
C TRP A 244 -1.38 24.60 8.46
N TRP A 245 -1.45 24.67 7.13
CA TRP A 245 -0.36 24.37 6.22
C TRP A 245 0.59 25.56 6.08
N ASN A 246 0.05 26.71 5.65
CA ASN A 246 0.84 27.87 5.25
C ASN A 246 1.50 28.57 6.44
N VAL A 247 0.83 28.63 7.59
CA VAL A 247 1.27 29.39 8.77
C VAL A 247 1.76 28.46 9.88
N LEU A 248 0.93 27.49 10.28
CA LEU A 248 1.24 26.63 11.43
C LEU A 248 2.22 25.49 11.11
N ARG A 249 2.53 25.25 9.83
CA ARG A 249 3.41 24.16 9.39
C ARG A 249 2.93 22.81 9.94
N ARG A 250 1.67 22.48 9.61
CA ARG A 250 0.96 21.25 9.96
C ARG A 250 0.28 20.67 8.71
N THR A 251 0.18 19.35 8.65
CA THR A 251 -0.40 18.62 7.51
C THR A 251 -1.91 18.80 7.36
N GLY A 252 -2.58 19.26 8.42
CA GLY A 252 -4.04 19.24 8.55
C GLY A 252 -4.61 17.85 8.84
N LEU A 253 -3.75 16.83 9.03
CA LEU A 253 -4.10 15.51 9.52
C LEU A 253 -4.08 15.52 11.05
N GLY A 254 -5.04 14.86 11.69
CA GLY A 254 -5.00 14.69 13.13
C GLY A 254 -6.10 13.82 13.70
N TYR A 255 -5.94 13.43 14.96
CA TYR A 255 -6.93 12.65 15.71
C TYR A 255 -7.21 13.29 17.07
N GLY A 256 -8.43 13.23 17.56
CA GLY A 256 -8.70 13.81 18.87
C GLY A 256 -9.96 13.31 19.53
N GLU A 257 -10.34 13.99 20.61
CA GLU A 257 -11.60 13.80 21.31
C GLU A 257 -12.19 15.21 21.54
N PRO A 258 -13.44 15.52 21.12
CA PRO A 258 -14.50 14.65 20.61
C PRO A 258 -14.64 14.64 19.07
N TYR A 259 -13.75 15.31 18.33
CA TYR A 259 -13.59 15.00 16.90
C TYR A 259 -12.97 13.60 16.75
N GLN A 260 -12.81 13.03 15.55
CA GLN A 260 -12.13 11.73 15.45
C GLN A 260 -10.94 11.74 14.53
N ALA A 261 -11.14 11.95 13.23
CA ALA A 261 -10.03 12.15 12.29
C ALA A 261 -10.27 13.39 11.46
N VAL A 262 -9.36 14.36 11.55
CA VAL A 262 -9.35 15.53 10.66
C VAL A 262 -8.33 15.35 9.55
N TRP A 263 -8.68 15.78 8.34
CA TRP A 263 -7.77 15.79 7.19
C TRP A 263 -8.16 16.87 6.19
N SER A 264 -7.22 17.29 5.36
CA SER A 264 -7.45 18.35 4.36
C SER A 264 -7.68 17.79 2.94
N PRO A 265 -8.92 17.77 2.41
CA PRO A 265 -9.20 17.36 1.01
C PRO A 265 -8.68 18.35 -0.04
N THR A 266 -8.31 19.55 0.39
CA THR A 266 -7.87 20.65 -0.47
C THR A 266 -6.37 20.75 -0.58
N ARG A 267 -5.64 19.77 -0.02
CA ARG A 267 -4.20 19.63 -0.20
C ARG A 267 -3.86 19.57 -1.70
N GLY A 268 -2.84 20.33 -2.11
CA GLY A 268 -2.40 20.39 -3.51
C GLY A 268 -3.39 21.02 -4.50
N GLN A 269 -4.52 21.57 -4.05
CA GLN A 269 -5.44 22.32 -4.92
C GLN A 269 -4.96 23.75 -5.13
N VAL A 270 -5.24 24.30 -6.31
CA VAL A 270 -5.01 25.72 -6.63
C VAL A 270 -5.95 26.60 -5.78
N GLY A 271 -5.50 27.81 -5.46
CA GLY A 271 -6.26 28.79 -4.68
C GLY A 271 -5.93 28.77 -3.19
N THR A 272 -6.32 29.81 -2.47
CA THR A 272 -5.99 30.03 -1.05
C THR A 272 -6.91 29.28 -0.07
N PRO A 273 -8.25 29.26 -0.27
CA PRO A 273 -9.17 28.62 0.67
C PRO A 273 -8.85 27.14 0.93
N GLY A 274 -9.16 26.70 2.15
CA GLY A 274 -8.94 25.35 2.60
C GLY A 274 -10.22 24.71 3.11
N ILE A 275 -10.24 23.39 3.13
CA ILE A 275 -11.24 22.61 3.86
C ILE A 275 -10.49 21.69 4.83
N LEU A 276 -10.99 21.61 6.06
CA LEU A 276 -10.74 20.48 6.95
C LEU A 276 -12.03 19.67 7.06
N THR A 277 -11.88 18.37 6.89
CA THR A 277 -12.95 17.39 7.06
C THR A 277 -12.73 16.68 8.38
N ASN A 278 -13.66 16.81 9.31
CA ASN A 278 -13.76 15.90 10.45
C ASN A 278 -14.57 14.67 10.02
N SER A 279 -13.87 13.56 9.84
CA SER A 279 -14.45 12.25 9.63
C SER A 279 -14.74 11.62 10.99
N VAL A 280 -15.97 11.18 11.20
CA VAL A 280 -16.38 10.49 12.42
C VAL A 280 -17.19 9.24 12.09
N GLY A 281 -17.00 8.22 12.91
CA GLY A 281 -17.68 6.94 12.88
C GLY A 281 -18.57 6.70 14.10
N GLY A 282 -19.44 5.70 14.01
CA GLY A 282 -20.18 5.16 15.14
C GLY A 282 -21.14 6.15 15.81
N LEU A 283 -21.21 6.13 17.13
CA LEU A 283 -22.12 6.99 17.92
C LEU A 283 -21.92 8.47 17.60
N ARG A 284 -20.67 8.91 17.37
CA ARG A 284 -20.37 10.31 17.07
C ARG A 284 -20.96 10.76 15.73
N ALA A 285 -20.98 9.88 14.73
CA ALA A 285 -21.62 10.16 13.44
C ALA A 285 -23.14 10.38 13.60
N ARG A 286 -23.81 9.54 14.40
CA ARG A 286 -25.24 9.70 14.74
C ARG A 286 -25.51 11.01 15.46
N GLN A 287 -24.64 11.40 16.40
CA GLN A 287 -24.76 12.67 17.12
C GLN A 287 -24.61 13.88 16.19
N LEU A 288 -23.69 13.86 15.23
CA LEU A 288 -23.53 14.95 14.27
C LEU A 288 -24.77 15.13 13.37
N ASN A 289 -25.48 14.04 13.08
CA ASN A 289 -26.73 14.09 12.32
C ASN A 289 -27.92 14.64 13.13
N ALA A 290 -27.77 14.78 14.45
CA ALA A 290 -28.80 15.34 15.33
C ALA A 290 -28.49 16.80 15.69
N GLY A 291 -29.51 17.67 15.70
CA GLY A 291 -29.36 19.07 16.12
C GLY A 291 -28.75 19.99 15.05
N PRO A 292 -28.52 21.28 15.38
CA PRO A 292 -28.07 22.28 14.40
C PRO A 292 -26.61 22.06 13.98
N LEU A 293 -26.35 22.07 12.66
CA LEU A 293 -25.01 21.96 12.09
C LEU A 293 -24.04 23.03 12.63
N ALA A 294 -24.53 24.25 12.85
CA ALA A 294 -23.74 25.36 13.35
C ALA A 294 -23.11 25.09 14.73
N ASP A 295 -23.83 24.38 15.61
CA ASP A 295 -23.35 24.04 16.96
C ASP A 295 -22.21 23.01 16.87
N HIS A 296 -22.35 22.02 15.99
CA HIS A 296 -21.29 21.04 15.73
C HIS A 296 -20.04 21.67 15.13
N VAL A 297 -20.22 22.63 14.22
CA VAL A 297 -19.10 23.40 13.64
C VAL A 297 -18.40 24.22 14.73
N LYS A 298 -19.16 24.95 15.55
CA LYS A 298 -18.60 25.74 16.66
C LYS A 298 -17.78 24.86 17.60
N GLN A 299 -18.35 23.73 18.04
CA GLN A 299 -17.65 22.77 18.90
C GLN A 299 -16.37 22.24 18.23
N LEU A 300 -16.44 21.81 16.96
CA LEU A 300 -15.26 21.33 16.24
C LEU A 300 -14.15 22.38 16.20
N LEU A 301 -14.49 23.64 15.90
CA LEU A 301 -13.53 24.74 15.83
C LEU A 301 -12.87 25.02 17.19
N GLU A 302 -13.62 24.97 18.30
CA GLU A 302 -13.07 25.12 19.66
C GLU A 302 -12.01 24.05 19.97
N TYR A 303 -12.27 22.78 19.61
CA TYR A 303 -11.30 21.71 19.84
C TYR A 303 -10.12 21.76 18.88
N LEU A 304 -10.33 22.11 17.61
CA LEU A 304 -9.22 22.24 16.65
C LEU A 304 -8.25 23.35 17.05
N ASP A 305 -8.75 24.47 17.57
CA ASP A 305 -7.95 25.63 18.01
C ASP A 305 -6.92 25.26 19.10
N ARG A 306 -7.16 24.19 19.87
CA ARG A 306 -6.23 23.71 20.91
C ARG A 306 -4.97 23.05 20.35
N THR A 307 -5.06 22.51 19.13
CA THR A 307 -3.93 21.89 18.43
C THR A 307 -3.47 22.65 17.19
N LEU A 308 -4.32 23.53 16.68
CA LEU A 308 -4.09 24.42 15.55
C LEU A 308 -4.48 25.86 15.96
N PRO A 309 -3.67 26.53 16.81
CA PRO A 309 -4.04 27.81 17.40
C PRO A 309 -4.37 28.88 16.35
N GLY A 310 -5.51 29.53 16.48
CA GLY A 310 -5.99 30.58 15.58
C GLY A 310 -6.82 30.06 14.40
N VAL A 311 -6.93 28.74 14.21
CA VAL A 311 -7.65 28.15 13.06
C VAL A 311 -9.14 28.53 13.07
N LYS A 312 -9.76 28.72 14.24
CA LYS A 312 -11.18 29.09 14.33
C LYS A 312 -11.48 30.44 13.70
N ASN A 313 -10.54 31.38 13.75
CA ASN A 313 -10.68 32.71 13.16
C ASN A 313 -10.64 32.68 11.62
N MET A 314 -10.19 31.56 11.05
CA MET A 314 -10.09 31.34 9.63
C MET A 314 -11.35 30.70 9.02
N ALA A 315 -12.30 30.24 9.82
CA ALA A 315 -13.55 29.67 9.31
C ALA A 315 -14.37 30.70 8.51
N THR A 316 -14.95 30.29 7.39
CA THR A 316 -15.79 31.18 6.54
C THR A 316 -17.26 31.19 6.95
N GLY A 317 -17.68 30.25 7.79
CA GLY A 317 -19.08 29.97 8.07
C GLY A 317 -19.73 28.96 7.11
N THR A 318 -19.03 28.57 6.03
CA THR A 318 -19.49 27.52 5.12
C THR A 318 -19.13 26.14 5.66
N ALA A 319 -20.14 25.29 5.82
CA ALA A 319 -19.96 23.91 6.24
C ALA A 319 -20.95 22.98 5.52
N LEU A 320 -20.57 21.71 5.40
CA LEU A 320 -21.40 20.64 4.84
C LEU A 320 -21.27 19.40 5.72
N LEU A 321 -22.40 18.75 6.03
CA LEU A 321 -22.42 17.44 6.67
C LEU A 321 -22.87 16.39 5.65
N SER A 322 -22.00 15.41 5.39
CA SER A 322 -22.37 14.20 4.64
C SER A 322 -22.55 13.05 5.62
N TYR A 323 -23.77 12.54 5.75
CA TYR A 323 -24.08 11.42 6.65
C TYR A 323 -24.53 10.18 5.86
N TRP A 324 -23.63 9.20 5.76
CA TRP A 324 -23.75 8.07 4.84
C TRP A 324 -24.94 7.15 5.12
N VAL A 325 -25.37 7.04 6.38
CA VAL A 325 -26.41 6.08 6.79
C VAL A 325 -27.80 6.47 6.25
N ASN A 326 -28.04 7.77 6.03
CA ASN A 326 -29.32 8.26 5.49
C ASN A 326 -29.48 8.01 3.99
N HIS A 327 -28.43 7.58 3.29
CA HIS A 327 -28.53 7.29 1.87
C HIS A 327 -29.23 5.95 1.64
N THR A 328 -30.39 6.00 0.99
CA THR A 328 -31.31 4.86 0.76
C THR A 328 -30.62 3.62 0.23
N TRP A 329 -29.66 3.79 -0.69
CA TRP A 329 -29.04 2.70 -1.46
C TRP A 329 -27.70 2.21 -0.91
N THR A 330 -27.09 2.91 0.04
CA THR A 330 -25.84 2.46 0.68
C THR A 330 -26.07 1.93 2.10
N ARG A 331 -27.01 2.53 2.84
CA ARG A 331 -27.43 2.15 4.22
C ARG A 331 -26.26 1.94 5.19
N GLY A 332 -25.22 2.75 5.01
CA GLY A 332 -23.93 2.59 5.64
C GLY A 332 -22.83 3.18 4.76
N SER A 333 -21.58 2.99 5.20
CA SER A 333 -20.41 3.57 4.54
C SER A 333 -19.46 2.51 3.97
N ARG A 334 -18.84 1.69 4.82
CA ARG A 334 -17.92 0.60 4.44
C ARG A 334 -18.25 -0.66 5.21
N SER A 335 -18.06 -1.82 4.62
CA SER A 335 -18.17 -3.09 5.33
C SER A 335 -17.05 -3.28 6.36
N TYR A 336 -17.35 -4.02 7.44
CA TYR A 336 -16.35 -4.46 8.41
C TYR A 336 -16.75 -5.79 9.03
N TYR A 337 -15.79 -6.51 9.60
CA TYR A 337 -16.02 -7.77 10.30
C TYR A 337 -16.21 -7.53 11.80
N ALA A 338 -17.35 -7.96 12.33
CA ALA A 338 -17.59 -8.03 13.77
C ALA A 338 -16.91 -9.28 14.36
N PRO A 339 -16.83 -9.39 15.70
CA PRO A 339 -16.23 -10.57 16.31
C PRO A 339 -16.89 -11.88 15.84
N GLY A 340 -16.07 -12.80 15.33
CA GLY A 340 -16.46 -14.11 14.81
C GLY A 340 -16.89 -14.14 13.33
N ASP A 341 -17.12 -12.99 12.70
CA ASP A 341 -17.62 -12.95 11.32
C ASP A 341 -16.65 -13.55 10.30
N ARG A 342 -15.33 -13.43 10.52
CA ARG A 342 -14.34 -13.96 9.57
C ARG A 342 -14.39 -15.48 9.52
N LEU A 343 -14.52 -16.13 10.67
CA LEU A 343 -14.68 -17.58 10.75
C LEU A 343 -16.04 -18.05 10.20
N LEU A 344 -17.08 -17.22 10.32
CA LEU A 344 -18.41 -17.57 9.82
C LEU A 344 -18.50 -17.48 8.30
N PHE A 345 -17.96 -16.43 7.68
CA PHE A 345 -18.13 -16.22 6.24
C PHE A 345 -17.02 -15.39 5.57
N GLY A 346 -15.95 -15.01 6.27
CA GLY A 346 -14.91 -14.16 5.70
C GLY A 346 -14.21 -14.78 4.49
N GLY A 347 -14.29 -14.12 3.34
CA GLY A 347 -13.85 -14.61 2.03
C GLY A 347 -14.94 -15.32 1.22
N TYR A 348 -16.10 -15.64 1.82
CA TYR A 348 -17.23 -16.26 1.14
C TYR A 348 -18.18 -15.25 0.48
N GLU A 349 -18.03 -13.96 0.79
CA GLU A 349 -18.88 -12.88 0.29
C GLU A 349 -18.83 -12.79 -1.24
N GLY A 350 -17.66 -13.01 -1.83
CA GLY A 350 -17.46 -12.98 -3.28
C GLY A 350 -17.74 -14.29 -4.01
N VAL A 351 -17.98 -15.40 -3.31
CA VAL A 351 -18.18 -16.72 -3.95
C VAL A 351 -19.47 -16.71 -4.79
N PRO A 352 -19.43 -17.08 -6.08
CA PRO A 352 -20.64 -17.18 -6.91
C PRO A 352 -21.66 -18.18 -6.38
N GLN A 353 -22.92 -18.04 -6.78
CA GLN A 353 -24.02 -18.92 -6.42
C GLN A 353 -24.76 -19.32 -7.69
N GLY A 354 -24.32 -20.40 -8.35
CA GLY A 354 -24.68 -20.64 -9.74
C GLY A 354 -24.23 -19.46 -10.62
N ARG A 355 -25.12 -18.94 -11.48
CA ARG A 355 -24.85 -17.79 -12.35
C ARG A 355 -25.11 -16.42 -11.70
N ALA A 356 -25.26 -16.38 -10.37
CA ALA A 356 -25.27 -15.14 -9.59
C ALA A 356 -23.87 -14.85 -9.01
N HIS A 357 -23.26 -13.78 -9.49
CA HIS A 357 -21.94 -13.30 -9.11
C HIS A 357 -22.07 -12.12 -8.14
N PHE A 358 -21.09 -11.94 -7.24
CA PHE A 358 -21.12 -10.89 -6.22
C PHE A 358 -19.86 -10.07 -6.31
N CYS A 359 -19.97 -8.76 -6.51
CA CYS A 359 -18.81 -7.86 -6.52
C CYS A 359 -19.06 -6.59 -5.69
N GLY A 360 -18.03 -5.78 -5.56
CA GLY A 360 -17.99 -4.62 -4.69
C GLY A 360 -17.03 -4.82 -3.53
N GLU A 361 -16.70 -3.72 -2.86
CA GLU A 361 -15.64 -3.67 -1.83
C GLU A 361 -15.75 -4.77 -0.77
N HIS A 362 -16.98 -5.10 -0.36
CA HIS A 362 -17.26 -6.06 0.70
C HIS A 362 -16.95 -7.52 0.30
N THR A 363 -16.70 -7.77 -0.97
CA THR A 363 -16.30 -9.08 -1.50
C THR A 363 -14.79 -9.19 -1.73
N SER A 364 -14.04 -8.12 -1.44
CA SER A 364 -12.59 -8.12 -1.48
C SER A 364 -12.02 -8.71 -0.20
N VAL A 365 -11.12 -9.69 -0.34
CA VAL A 365 -10.36 -10.21 0.80
C VAL A 365 -9.22 -9.26 1.16
N VAL A 366 -8.61 -8.60 0.17
CA VAL A 366 -7.35 -7.86 0.32
C VAL A 366 -7.57 -6.40 0.71
N THR A 367 -8.53 -5.73 0.07
CA THR A 367 -8.80 -4.30 0.25
C THR A 367 -10.27 -3.97 0.48
N PRO A 368 -10.96 -4.65 1.43
CA PRO A 368 -12.34 -4.33 1.77
C PRO A 368 -12.48 -2.88 2.25
N GLY A 369 -13.63 -2.27 1.98
CA GLY A 369 -13.94 -0.88 2.30
C GLY A 369 -13.32 0.16 1.37
N THR A 370 -12.67 -0.25 0.27
CA THR A 370 -11.95 0.66 -0.65
C THR A 370 -12.51 0.66 -2.07
N MET A 371 -12.24 1.74 -2.82
CA MET A 371 -12.53 1.78 -4.26
C MET A 371 -11.72 0.73 -5.04
N ASN A 372 -10.48 0.44 -4.61
CA ASN A 372 -9.68 -0.62 -5.22
C ASN A 372 -10.36 -1.99 -5.07
N GLY A 373 -10.86 -2.31 -3.88
CA GLY A 373 -11.63 -3.52 -3.63
C GLY A 373 -12.88 -3.63 -4.50
N ALA A 374 -13.55 -2.51 -4.79
CA ALA A 374 -14.69 -2.50 -5.71
C ALA A 374 -14.26 -2.80 -7.17
N VAL A 375 -13.14 -2.24 -7.63
CA VAL A 375 -12.64 -2.44 -8.99
C VAL A 375 -12.12 -3.87 -9.19
N GLU A 376 -11.26 -4.36 -8.29
CA GLU A 376 -10.66 -5.69 -8.42
C GLU A 376 -11.73 -6.79 -8.42
N THR A 377 -12.77 -6.64 -7.59
CA THR A 377 -13.86 -7.62 -7.50
C THR A 377 -14.83 -7.51 -8.67
N GLY A 378 -15.00 -6.31 -9.25
CA GLY A 378 -15.73 -6.13 -10.49
C GLY A 378 -15.04 -6.82 -11.67
N MET A 379 -13.72 -6.68 -11.77
CA MET A 379 -12.91 -7.40 -12.77
C MET A 379 -12.99 -8.92 -12.56
N ARG A 380 -12.84 -9.39 -11.32
CA ARG A 380 -13.01 -10.81 -10.98
C ARG A 380 -14.36 -11.37 -11.46
N CYS A 381 -15.46 -10.68 -11.19
CA CYS A 381 -16.78 -11.16 -11.65
C CYS A 381 -16.93 -11.15 -13.17
N ALA A 382 -16.28 -10.23 -13.88
CA ALA A 382 -16.26 -10.27 -15.34
C ALA A 382 -15.50 -11.52 -15.84
N GLU A 383 -14.36 -11.84 -15.23
CA GLU A 383 -13.58 -13.05 -15.55
C GLU A 383 -14.36 -14.33 -15.25
N GLU A 384 -15.04 -14.41 -14.10
CA GLU A 384 -15.92 -15.54 -13.73
C GLU A 384 -16.99 -15.80 -14.81
N ILE A 385 -17.61 -14.74 -15.33
CA ILE A 385 -18.65 -14.86 -16.38
C ILE A 385 -18.02 -15.30 -17.71
N LEU A 386 -16.89 -14.71 -18.10
CA LEU A 386 -16.20 -15.07 -19.33
C LEU A 386 -15.79 -16.55 -19.33
N GLN A 387 -15.34 -17.06 -18.18
CA GLN A 387 -15.00 -18.47 -18.01
C GLN A 387 -16.23 -19.38 -18.12
N ASP A 388 -17.32 -19.07 -17.41
CA ASP A 388 -18.56 -19.89 -17.47
C ASP A 388 -19.14 -19.94 -18.90
N VAL A 389 -19.10 -18.81 -19.61
CA VAL A 389 -19.53 -18.72 -21.02
C VAL A 389 -18.62 -19.55 -21.93
N ALA A 390 -17.30 -19.51 -21.73
CA ALA A 390 -16.35 -20.29 -22.52
C ALA A 390 -16.50 -21.80 -22.30
N GLU A 391 -16.88 -22.23 -21.09
CA GLU A 391 -17.10 -23.63 -20.72
C GLU A 391 -18.50 -24.15 -21.13
N GLY A 392 -19.30 -23.35 -21.85
CA GLY A 392 -20.58 -23.76 -22.41
C GLY A 392 -21.77 -23.65 -21.44
N GLY A 393 -21.65 -22.87 -20.36
CA GLY A 393 -22.75 -22.55 -19.44
C GLY A 393 -23.24 -23.74 -18.60
N GLY A 394 -22.41 -24.76 -18.37
CA GLY A 394 -22.74 -25.85 -17.45
C GLY A 394 -22.88 -25.36 -16.00
N THR A 395 -23.83 -25.90 -15.24
CA THR A 395 -23.92 -25.64 -13.79
C THR A 395 -22.65 -26.09 -13.09
N VAL A 396 -21.79 -25.15 -12.71
CA VAL A 396 -20.59 -25.41 -11.90
C VAL A 396 -21.04 -25.74 -10.47
N PRO A 397 -20.78 -26.96 -9.94
CA PRO A 397 -20.92 -27.22 -8.51
C PRO A 397 -19.84 -26.43 -7.75
N PRO A 398 -20.04 -26.07 -6.48
CA PRO A 398 -18.96 -25.50 -5.69
C PRO A 398 -17.79 -26.50 -5.69
N PRO A 399 -16.54 -26.07 -5.96
CA PRO A 399 -15.42 -27.00 -5.92
C PRO A 399 -15.29 -27.56 -4.50
N GLU A 400 -15.41 -28.88 -4.36
CA GLU A 400 -14.76 -29.56 -3.23
C GLU A 400 -13.27 -29.25 -3.32
N PRO A 401 -12.58 -29.01 -2.19
CA PRO A 401 -11.16 -28.73 -2.20
C PRO A 401 -10.40 -30.02 -2.50
N GLU A 402 -10.32 -30.38 -3.78
CA GLU A 402 -9.19 -31.17 -4.24
C GLU A 402 -7.94 -30.29 -4.12
N PRO A 403 -6.82 -30.84 -3.63
CA PRO A 403 -5.58 -30.10 -3.54
C PRO A 403 -5.12 -29.78 -4.97
N GLU A 404 -5.33 -28.54 -5.42
CA GLU A 404 -4.91 -28.16 -6.76
C GLU A 404 -3.37 -28.16 -6.87
N PRO A 405 -2.82 -28.79 -7.92
CA PRO A 405 -1.42 -28.65 -8.28
C PRO A 405 -1.12 -27.21 -8.71
N GLU A 406 0.09 -26.72 -8.42
CA GLU A 406 0.47 -25.32 -8.64
C GLU A 406 0.11 -24.81 -10.06
N PRO A 407 -0.62 -23.68 -10.21
CA PRO A 407 -0.89 -23.09 -11.51
C PRO A 407 0.40 -22.60 -12.17
N GLN A 408 0.57 -22.96 -13.43
CA GLN A 408 1.74 -22.62 -14.24
C GLN A 408 1.66 -21.15 -14.72
N PRO A 409 2.82 -20.49 -14.96
CA PRO A 409 2.86 -19.13 -15.51
C PRO A 409 2.24 -19.03 -16.91
N GLU A 410 2.05 -17.80 -17.40
CA GLU A 410 1.64 -17.54 -18.79
C GLU A 410 2.50 -18.33 -19.80
N PRO A 411 1.94 -18.77 -20.95
CA PRO A 411 2.67 -19.57 -21.93
C PRO A 411 4.00 -18.93 -22.34
N GLY A 412 5.11 -19.61 -22.03
CA GLY A 412 6.48 -19.19 -22.38
C GLY A 412 7.26 -18.47 -21.28
N LEU A 413 6.63 -18.12 -20.15
CA LEU A 413 7.35 -17.62 -18.98
C LEU A 413 7.80 -18.78 -18.06
N PRO A 414 8.99 -18.71 -17.46
CA PRO A 414 9.47 -19.74 -16.54
C PRO A 414 8.57 -19.90 -15.31
N SER A 415 8.49 -21.13 -14.79
CA SER A 415 7.69 -21.52 -13.61
C SER A 415 7.94 -20.68 -12.35
N TRP A 416 9.07 -19.98 -12.28
CA TRP A 416 9.43 -19.12 -11.17
C TRP A 416 8.90 -17.69 -11.29
N VAL A 417 8.37 -17.28 -12.45
CA VAL A 417 7.70 -15.98 -12.63
C VAL A 417 6.29 -16.07 -12.03
N PRO A 418 5.94 -15.25 -11.02
CA PRO A 418 4.58 -15.22 -10.50
C PRO A 418 3.62 -14.62 -11.53
N LEU A 419 2.35 -15.02 -11.43
CA LEU A 419 1.28 -14.30 -12.14
C LEU A 419 1.28 -12.81 -11.75
N PRO A 420 0.84 -11.91 -12.65
CA PRO A 420 0.73 -10.49 -12.35
C PRO A 420 0.03 -10.21 -11.02
N GLY A 421 0.62 -9.33 -10.20
CA GLY A 421 0.08 -8.98 -8.87
C GLY A 421 0.34 -10.03 -7.76
N ARG A 422 1.04 -11.13 -8.07
CA ARG A 422 1.49 -12.12 -7.07
C ARG A 422 2.97 -11.96 -6.77
N VAL A 423 3.36 -12.30 -5.55
CA VAL A 423 4.77 -12.39 -5.13
C VAL A 423 5.08 -13.87 -4.95
N LYS A 424 6.05 -14.39 -5.70
CA LYS A 424 6.59 -15.74 -5.49
C LYS A 424 7.95 -15.63 -4.85
N ARG A 425 8.19 -16.45 -3.82
CA ARG A 425 9.54 -16.59 -3.27
C ARG A 425 10.39 -17.30 -4.31
N LEU A 426 11.36 -16.60 -4.87
CA LEU A 426 12.30 -17.18 -5.81
C LEU A 426 13.31 -18.07 -5.06
N VAL A 427 13.40 -19.33 -5.44
CA VAL A 427 14.42 -20.25 -4.92
C VAL A 427 15.67 -20.06 -5.76
N THR A 428 16.73 -19.54 -5.15
CA THR A 428 18.00 -19.29 -5.82
C THR A 428 18.86 -20.55 -5.85
N ALA A 429 19.60 -20.78 -6.93
CA ALA A 429 20.48 -21.93 -7.12
C ALA A 429 21.72 -21.87 -6.22
N ASN A 430 22.10 -20.68 -5.76
CA ASN A 430 23.14 -20.46 -4.76
C ASN A 430 22.76 -19.29 -3.84
N THR A 431 23.57 -19.06 -2.82
CA THR A 431 23.46 -17.88 -1.97
C THR A 431 24.36 -16.76 -2.48
N PHE A 432 24.04 -15.52 -2.12
CA PHE A 432 24.91 -14.39 -2.44
C PHE A 432 26.29 -14.55 -1.78
N ALA A 433 26.34 -15.08 -0.56
CA ALA A 433 27.59 -15.41 0.14
C ALA A 433 28.45 -16.46 -0.60
N ALA A 434 27.85 -17.34 -1.41
CA ALA A 434 28.62 -18.34 -2.18
C ALA A 434 29.49 -17.73 -3.29
N VAL A 435 29.23 -16.47 -3.67
CA VAL A 435 30.05 -15.73 -4.64
C VAL A 435 30.88 -14.63 -3.98
N ASP A 436 31.04 -14.71 -2.67
CA ASP A 436 31.89 -13.78 -1.92
C ASP A 436 33.34 -13.83 -2.48
N PRO A 437 33.93 -12.68 -2.82
CA PRO A 437 35.33 -12.60 -3.19
C PRO A 437 36.31 -13.08 -2.11
N CYS A 438 35.90 -13.06 -0.84
CA CYS A 438 36.70 -13.43 0.31
C CYS A 438 35.96 -14.28 1.35
N PRO A 439 35.78 -15.59 1.12
CA PRO A 439 35.04 -16.46 2.04
C PRO A 439 35.75 -16.76 3.37
N SER A 440 37.00 -16.34 3.57
CA SER A 440 37.83 -16.66 4.75
C SER A 440 38.17 -15.47 5.66
N ASP A 441 37.58 -14.29 5.47
CA ASP A 441 37.83 -13.07 6.27
C ASP A 441 39.28 -12.54 6.32
N THR A 442 40.17 -13.08 5.47
CA THR A 442 41.59 -12.72 5.43
C THR A 442 41.93 -11.65 4.38
N CYS A 443 40.96 -11.20 3.59
CA CYS A 443 41.22 -10.28 2.48
C CYS A 443 41.14 -8.83 2.90
N THR A 444 41.91 -8.01 2.20
CA THR A 444 42.16 -6.62 2.51
C THR A 444 40.92 -5.73 2.36
N TYR A 445 39.92 -6.13 1.57
CA TYR A 445 38.67 -5.41 1.33
C TYR A 445 37.51 -5.83 2.27
N ASN A 446 37.74 -6.73 3.23
CA ASN A 446 36.70 -7.36 4.06
C ASN A 446 36.50 -6.72 5.47
N ALA A 447 36.45 -5.38 5.58
CA ALA A 447 36.05 -4.69 6.83
C ALA A 447 35.48 -3.28 6.52
N THR A 448 34.44 -2.72 7.18
CA THR A 448 34.24 -2.51 8.64
C THR A 448 32.81 -2.01 8.97
N TYR A 449 32.39 -2.09 10.24
CA TYR A 449 31.08 -1.70 10.83
C TYR A 449 29.93 -2.69 10.55
N ASN A 450 29.82 -3.69 11.43
CA ASN A 450 28.63 -4.53 11.66
C ASN A 450 28.28 -5.62 10.63
N GLY A 451 29.21 -6.06 9.78
CA GLY A 451 28.99 -7.26 8.96
C GLY A 451 30.24 -7.78 8.26
N ILE A 452 30.07 -8.89 7.52
CA ILE A 452 31.13 -9.68 6.91
C ILE A 452 30.88 -9.78 5.40
N GLY A 453 31.91 -9.53 4.60
CA GLY A 453 31.93 -9.86 3.19
C GLY A 453 30.90 -9.13 2.33
N ASN A 454 30.44 -9.80 1.29
CA ASN A 454 29.54 -9.21 0.29
C ASN A 454 28.10 -8.99 0.79
N ASP A 455 27.68 -9.50 1.97
CA ASP A 455 26.37 -9.21 2.58
C ASP A 455 26.13 -7.70 2.77
N MET A 456 27.20 -6.93 3.00
CA MET A 456 27.12 -5.48 3.12
C MET A 456 26.74 -4.78 1.80
N VAL A 457 26.96 -5.41 0.63
CA VAL A 457 26.43 -4.89 -0.64
C VAL A 457 24.91 -4.84 -0.59
N LEU A 458 24.23 -5.81 0.01
CA LEU A 458 22.77 -5.79 0.13
C LEU A 458 22.27 -4.90 1.27
N ARG A 459 23.05 -4.74 2.35
CA ARG A 459 22.62 -4.02 3.56
C ARG A 459 22.96 -2.53 3.57
N SER A 460 23.90 -2.07 2.75
CA SER A 460 24.47 -0.71 2.85
C SER A 460 24.01 0.24 1.74
N PHE A 461 22.69 0.46 1.65
CA PHE A 461 22.06 1.42 0.71
C PHE A 461 22.55 1.29 -0.75
N SER A 462 22.84 0.06 -1.19
CA SER A 462 23.15 -0.23 -2.58
C SER A 462 21.87 -0.43 -3.40
N GLY A 463 21.94 -0.09 -4.67
CA GLY A 463 20.91 -0.38 -5.66
C GLY A 463 21.20 -1.61 -6.49
N GLY A 464 20.15 -2.04 -7.20
CA GLY A 464 20.23 -3.00 -8.28
C GLY A 464 19.35 -2.55 -9.43
N ILE A 465 19.69 -2.96 -10.65
CA ILE A 465 18.92 -2.62 -11.85
C ILE A 465 18.70 -3.86 -12.71
N TYR A 466 17.49 -3.99 -13.24
CA TYR A 466 17.18 -5.03 -14.20
C TYR A 466 17.81 -4.73 -15.56
N ASN A 467 18.55 -5.69 -16.09
CA ASN A 467 19.14 -5.67 -17.42
C ASN A 467 18.50 -6.74 -18.30
N PRO A 468 17.63 -6.37 -19.25
CA PRO A 468 16.97 -7.33 -20.15
C PRO A 468 17.90 -7.94 -21.20
N TYR A 469 19.14 -7.44 -21.35
CA TYR A 469 20.06 -7.85 -22.41
C TYR A 469 21.09 -8.89 -21.96
N TYR A 470 21.10 -9.27 -20.68
CA TYR A 470 22.16 -10.10 -20.11
C TYR A 470 22.08 -11.58 -20.51
N SER A 471 20.87 -12.13 -20.50
CA SER A 471 20.50 -13.53 -20.76
C SER A 471 19.05 -13.60 -21.26
N ASN A 472 18.47 -14.79 -21.49
CA ASN A 472 17.16 -14.92 -22.13
C ASN A 472 16.03 -14.23 -21.34
N TYR A 473 16.10 -14.30 -20.00
CA TYR A 473 15.18 -13.65 -19.07
C TYR A 473 15.79 -12.43 -18.39
N GLY A 474 17.01 -12.04 -18.78
CA GLY A 474 17.75 -10.91 -18.20
C GLY A 474 18.40 -11.22 -16.85
N ALA A 475 18.94 -10.17 -16.22
CA ALA A 475 19.58 -10.29 -14.92
C ALA A 475 19.37 -9.04 -14.07
N ILE A 476 19.42 -9.20 -12.75
CA ILE A 476 19.51 -8.06 -11.83
C ILE A 476 20.99 -7.79 -11.59
N VAL A 477 21.46 -6.62 -12.01
CA VAL A 477 22.85 -6.18 -11.82
C VAL A 477 22.94 -5.36 -10.53
N ILE A 478 23.89 -5.71 -9.65
CA ILE A 478 24.02 -5.17 -8.30
C ILE A 478 25.44 -4.61 -8.12
N HIS A 479 25.54 -3.40 -7.58
CA HIS A 479 26.82 -2.72 -7.30
C HIS A 479 26.65 -1.72 -6.15
N GLY A 480 27.58 -1.67 -5.19
CA GLY A 480 27.54 -0.72 -4.06
C GLY A 480 28.43 -1.12 -2.88
N GLY A 481 28.07 -0.69 -1.65
CA GLY A 481 28.81 -1.04 -0.41
C GLY A 481 29.23 0.11 0.53
N GLY A 482 28.59 1.29 0.46
CA GLY A 482 29.12 2.54 1.04
C GLY A 482 29.26 2.67 2.56
N HIS A 483 29.71 3.87 2.99
CA HIS A 483 30.12 4.22 4.36
C HIS A 483 31.27 3.40 4.98
N GLY A 484 32.03 2.67 4.15
CA GLY A 484 33.09 1.79 4.64
C GLY A 484 32.58 0.47 5.21
N ASN A 485 31.28 0.17 5.01
CA ASN A 485 30.66 -1.11 5.33
C ASN A 485 31.27 -2.24 4.51
N TYR A 486 31.57 -1.97 3.24
CA TYR A 486 32.22 -2.91 2.34
C TYR A 486 33.24 -2.21 1.44
N GLY A 487 34.46 -2.73 1.36
CA GLY A 487 35.53 -2.14 0.55
C GLY A 487 35.51 -2.60 -0.92
N GLY A 488 34.78 -3.66 -1.25
CA GLY A 488 34.75 -4.17 -2.63
C GLY A 488 34.04 -3.23 -3.60
N ASN A 489 34.44 -3.29 -4.87
CA ASN A 489 33.83 -2.54 -5.98
C ASN A 489 33.49 -3.43 -7.18
N GLU A 490 33.53 -4.74 -6.98
CA GLU A 490 33.09 -5.72 -7.94
C GLU A 490 31.59 -5.65 -8.21
N THR A 491 31.23 -6.11 -9.39
CA THR A 491 29.86 -6.14 -9.90
C THR A 491 29.29 -7.53 -9.77
N TYR A 492 28.08 -7.60 -9.22
CA TYR A 492 27.35 -8.85 -9.10
C TYR A 492 26.18 -8.85 -10.08
N VAL A 493 25.79 -10.06 -10.49
CA VAL A 493 24.53 -10.28 -11.19
C VAL A 493 23.77 -11.42 -10.54
N PHE A 494 22.46 -11.28 -10.49
CA PHE A 494 21.55 -12.40 -10.31
C PHE A 494 20.92 -12.73 -11.66
N ASP A 495 21.38 -13.81 -12.28
CA ASP A 495 21.01 -14.22 -13.63
C ASP A 495 19.71 -15.02 -13.61
N LEU A 496 18.66 -14.52 -14.26
CA LEU A 496 17.32 -15.10 -14.19
C LEU A 496 17.19 -16.40 -15.01
N ASP A 497 18.11 -16.68 -15.93
CA ASP A 497 18.14 -17.98 -16.63
C ASP A 497 18.60 -19.10 -15.69
N THR A 498 19.52 -18.79 -14.78
CA THR A 498 20.16 -19.79 -13.89
C THR A 498 19.70 -19.70 -12.44
N LEU A 499 18.96 -18.65 -12.09
CA LEU A 499 18.59 -18.29 -10.72
C LEU A 499 19.78 -18.23 -9.76
N ALA A 500 20.95 -17.87 -10.27
CA ALA A 500 22.21 -17.87 -9.53
C ALA A 500 22.82 -16.48 -9.45
N PHE A 501 23.38 -16.17 -8.30
CA PHE A 501 24.31 -15.06 -8.15
C PHE A 501 25.64 -15.41 -8.82
N LYS A 502 26.21 -14.43 -9.51
CA LYS A 502 27.55 -14.48 -10.09
C LYS A 502 28.27 -13.19 -9.77
N ARG A 503 29.54 -13.30 -9.39
CA ARG A 503 30.47 -12.19 -9.31
C ARG A 503 31.17 -12.07 -10.67
N LEU A 504 31.14 -10.89 -11.28
CA LEU A 504 31.63 -10.70 -12.64
C LEU A 504 33.11 -10.32 -12.70
N ASP A 505 33.58 -9.55 -11.73
CA ASP A 505 34.98 -9.15 -11.60
C ASP A 505 35.46 -9.31 -10.15
N ASN A 506 36.75 -9.14 -9.94
CA ASN A 506 37.32 -9.11 -8.59
C ASN A 506 37.33 -7.66 -8.07
N PRO A 507 37.22 -7.47 -6.74
CA PRO A 507 37.49 -6.18 -6.13
C PRO A 507 38.88 -5.67 -6.53
N THR A 508 39.05 -4.35 -6.57
CA THR A 508 40.39 -3.76 -6.71
C THR A 508 41.23 -4.20 -5.52
N ASP A 509 42.28 -4.97 -5.79
CA ASP A 509 43.27 -5.35 -4.79
C ASP A 509 44.25 -4.19 -4.59
N HIS A 510 44.41 -3.75 -3.35
CA HIS A 510 45.28 -2.63 -3.03
C HIS A 510 46.08 -2.90 -1.74
N PRO A 511 47.43 -2.92 -1.77
CA PRO A 511 48.25 -3.26 -0.62
C PRO A 511 48.04 -2.35 0.61
N SER A 512 47.62 -1.09 0.40
CA SER A 512 47.34 -0.14 1.50
C SER A 512 45.99 -0.37 2.20
N LEU A 513 45.18 -1.34 1.77
CA LEU A 513 43.95 -1.78 2.44
C LEU A 513 44.22 -2.59 3.73
N THR A 514 45.48 -2.86 4.06
CA THR A 514 45.91 -3.68 5.21
C THR A 514 45.71 -3.03 6.58
N VAL A 515 45.34 -1.76 6.65
CA VAL A 515 45.14 -1.07 7.94
C VAL A 515 43.66 -0.83 8.18
N LYS A 516 43.05 -1.72 8.98
CA LYS A 516 41.75 -1.48 9.62
C LYS A 516 41.84 -0.12 10.32
N SER A 517 41.18 0.91 9.76
CA SER A 517 41.21 2.32 10.16
C SER A 517 42.44 3.17 9.75
N VAL A 518 42.46 3.68 8.51
CA VAL A 518 43.20 4.92 8.20
C VAL A 518 42.27 5.94 7.55
N PRO A 519 42.05 7.10 8.20
CA PRO A 519 41.46 8.27 7.55
C PRO A 519 42.41 8.76 6.44
N GLY A 520 41.91 8.84 5.21
CA GLY A 520 42.48 9.75 4.21
C GLY A 520 43.52 9.22 3.21
N ASN A 521 43.83 7.91 3.13
CA ASN A 521 44.88 7.43 2.20
C ASN A 521 44.49 6.25 1.26
N LEU A 522 43.19 5.98 1.09
CA LEU A 522 42.69 4.90 0.21
C LEU A 522 42.07 5.40 -1.09
N TRP A 523 41.84 6.71 -1.18
CA TRP A 523 40.99 7.32 -2.19
C TRP A 523 41.74 8.46 -2.83
N ASN A 524 41.51 8.68 -4.12
CA ASN A 524 41.65 10.03 -4.62
C ASN A 524 40.56 10.88 -3.97
N LEU A 525 40.87 11.53 -2.85
CA LEU A 525 39.94 12.31 -2.03
C LEU A 525 39.23 13.42 -2.83
N GLN A 526 39.80 13.82 -3.96
CA GLN A 526 39.22 14.80 -4.87
C GLN A 526 38.15 14.20 -5.79
N TYR A 527 38.30 12.94 -6.23
CA TYR A 527 37.40 12.30 -7.21
C TYR A 527 36.59 11.12 -6.64
N CYS A 528 36.87 10.71 -5.41
CA CYS A 528 36.27 9.56 -4.73
C CYS A 528 36.32 8.26 -5.55
N GLU A 529 37.47 8.00 -6.16
CA GLU A 529 37.83 6.77 -6.87
C GLU A 529 39.00 6.07 -6.17
N TYR A 530 39.22 4.80 -6.48
CA TYR A 530 40.48 4.13 -6.17
C TYR A 530 41.61 4.70 -7.03
N ILE A 531 42.86 4.49 -6.60
CA ILE A 531 44.03 5.09 -7.26
C ILE A 531 44.23 4.58 -8.71
N ASP A 532 43.69 3.41 -9.02
CA ASP A 532 43.65 2.80 -10.34
C ASP A 532 42.54 3.38 -11.25
N GLY A 533 41.80 4.39 -10.77
CA GLY A 533 40.70 5.04 -11.48
C GLY A 533 39.41 4.21 -11.50
N GLN A 534 39.34 3.10 -10.76
CA GLN A 534 38.11 2.34 -10.58
C GLN A 534 37.19 3.07 -9.58
N PRO A 535 35.86 2.93 -9.72
CA PRO A 535 34.95 3.58 -8.79
C PRO A 535 35.14 3.00 -7.39
N ALA A 536 35.17 3.88 -6.40
CA ALA A 536 35.19 3.48 -5.00
C ALA A 536 33.87 2.77 -4.61
N SER A 537 33.96 1.93 -3.57
CA SER A 537 32.75 1.44 -2.90
C SER A 537 31.96 2.61 -2.32
N SER A 538 30.66 2.67 -2.63
CA SER A 538 29.78 3.73 -2.14
C SER A 538 28.30 3.32 -2.28
N HIS A 539 27.39 4.12 -1.71
CA HIS A 539 25.97 3.97 -1.98
C HIS A 539 25.66 4.28 -3.44
N SER A 540 24.91 3.40 -4.08
CA SER A 540 24.42 3.59 -5.46
C SER A 540 22.95 4.04 -5.49
N PHE A 541 22.12 3.67 -4.50
CA PHE A 541 20.67 3.95 -4.51
C PHE A 541 20.06 3.66 -5.90
N ASP A 542 19.22 4.56 -6.44
CA ASP A 542 18.61 4.41 -7.77
C ASP A 542 19.46 5.02 -8.91
N ASN A 543 20.76 5.25 -8.71
CA ASN A 543 21.64 5.92 -9.70
C ASN A 543 22.34 4.96 -10.69
N LEU A 544 21.84 3.73 -10.80
CA LEU A 544 22.30 2.76 -11.78
C LEU A 544 21.42 2.83 -13.03
N ALA A 545 22.02 2.74 -14.21
CA ALA A 545 21.34 2.71 -15.49
C ALA A 545 21.93 1.61 -16.39
N ILE A 546 21.13 1.03 -17.28
CA ILE A 546 21.60 0.11 -18.32
C ILE A 546 21.65 0.84 -19.64
N ILE A 547 22.81 0.83 -20.30
CA ILE A 547 22.97 1.28 -21.68
C ILE A 547 22.74 0.07 -22.60
N PRO A 548 21.71 0.09 -23.46
CA PRO A 548 21.41 -1.03 -24.35
C PRO A 548 22.51 -1.34 -25.38
N PRO A 549 22.57 -2.60 -25.88
CA PRO A 549 23.28 -2.92 -27.12
C PRO A 549 22.83 -1.98 -28.25
N GLY A 550 23.76 -1.50 -29.06
CA GLY A 550 23.46 -0.57 -30.18
C GLY A 550 23.20 0.89 -29.77
N LYS A 551 23.21 1.20 -28.47
CA LYS A 551 23.17 2.58 -27.93
C LYS A 551 24.47 2.96 -27.20
N GLY A 552 25.57 2.26 -27.52
CA GLY A 552 26.87 2.42 -26.87
C GLY A 552 27.14 1.45 -25.73
N GLY A 553 26.18 0.58 -25.39
CA GLY A 553 26.40 -0.55 -24.48
C GLY A 553 26.94 -1.77 -25.21
N GLY A 554 27.61 -2.66 -24.47
CA GLY A 554 28.11 -3.93 -24.96
C GLY A 554 26.99 -4.88 -25.38
N THR A 555 27.34 -6.07 -25.89
CA THR A 555 26.36 -7.04 -26.39
C THR A 555 25.41 -7.58 -25.32
N ARG A 556 25.81 -7.51 -24.04
CA ARG A 556 24.97 -7.81 -22.87
C ARG A 556 24.45 -6.55 -22.16
N GLY A 557 24.50 -5.40 -22.83
CA GLY A 557 24.33 -4.08 -22.21
C GLY A 557 25.52 -3.69 -21.33
N SER A 558 25.59 -2.41 -20.98
CA SER A 558 26.61 -1.91 -20.06
C SER A 558 25.95 -1.22 -18.87
N LEU A 559 26.45 -1.50 -17.66
CA LEU A 559 26.02 -0.81 -16.45
C LEU A 559 26.67 0.56 -16.40
N LEU A 560 25.86 1.62 -16.36
CA LEU A 560 26.28 2.98 -16.12
C LEU A 560 25.99 3.35 -14.66
N ARG A 561 27.02 3.80 -13.97
CA ARG A 561 26.94 4.43 -12.65
C ARG A 561 27.10 5.93 -12.84
N ALA A 562 25.98 6.65 -12.87
CA ALA A 562 25.97 8.08 -13.20
C ALA A 562 26.62 8.92 -12.09
N VAL A 563 26.24 8.65 -10.84
CA VAL A 563 26.76 9.28 -9.61
C VAL A 563 26.83 8.23 -8.52
N SER A 564 27.78 8.43 -7.62
CA SER A 564 27.97 7.61 -6.43
C SER A 564 27.97 8.55 -5.23
N MET A 565 27.28 8.18 -4.14
CA MET A 565 27.23 8.99 -2.92
C MET A 565 27.86 8.26 -1.75
N ALA A 566 28.38 9.02 -0.78
CA ALA A 566 29.01 8.54 0.44
C ALA A 566 30.14 7.50 0.22
N CYS A 567 31.20 7.96 -0.44
CA CYS A 567 32.41 7.17 -0.67
C CYS A 567 33.35 7.26 0.55
N GLY A 568 33.74 6.12 1.12
CA GLY A 568 34.54 6.08 2.35
C GLY A 568 33.77 6.47 3.62
N LYS A 569 34.46 6.94 4.67
CA LYS A 569 33.83 7.36 5.95
C LYS A 569 33.14 8.73 5.91
N GLU A 570 33.37 9.50 4.86
CA GLU A 570 32.80 10.84 4.70
C GLU A 570 31.75 10.84 3.59
N SER A 571 30.69 11.62 3.76
CA SER A 571 29.63 11.77 2.76
C SER A 571 30.12 12.57 1.54
N ARG A 572 30.84 11.91 0.64
CA ARG A 572 31.38 12.49 -0.61
C ARG A 572 30.82 11.79 -1.85
N SER A 573 30.81 12.49 -2.98
CA SER A 573 30.32 11.95 -4.25
C SER A 573 31.45 11.67 -5.24
N THR A 574 31.27 10.68 -6.12
CA THR A 574 32.24 10.46 -7.22
C THR A 574 32.28 11.65 -8.16
N GLY A 575 33.50 12.00 -8.55
CA GLY A 575 33.76 13.02 -9.55
C GLY A 575 33.36 12.58 -10.95
N TYR A 576 33.28 11.29 -11.26
CA TYR A 576 32.98 10.82 -12.61
C TYR A 576 31.86 9.80 -12.63
N SER A 577 31.17 9.73 -13.78
CA SER A 577 30.33 8.60 -14.12
C SER A 577 31.20 7.46 -14.63
N HIS A 578 30.85 6.23 -14.29
CA HIS A 578 31.58 5.03 -14.68
C HIS A 578 30.69 4.10 -15.48
N ILE A 579 31.29 3.35 -16.41
CA ILE A 579 30.63 2.33 -17.21
C ILE A 579 31.33 0.99 -17.05
N PHE A 580 30.55 -0.09 -16.96
CA PHE A 580 31.00 -1.48 -16.90
C PHE A 580 30.34 -2.29 -18.03
N ASP A 581 31.12 -2.88 -18.92
CA ASP A 581 30.60 -3.74 -19.98
C ASP A 581 30.34 -5.15 -19.44
N LEU A 582 29.07 -5.55 -19.39
CA LEU A 582 28.65 -6.83 -18.83
C LEU A 582 29.01 -8.03 -19.72
N ALA A 583 29.39 -7.80 -20.98
CA ALA A 583 29.93 -8.83 -21.87
C ALA A 583 31.45 -8.99 -21.75
N GLN A 584 32.15 -7.99 -21.20
CA GLN A 584 33.61 -7.98 -21.07
C GLN A 584 34.04 -7.63 -19.64
N PRO A 585 33.60 -8.39 -18.62
CA PRO A 585 33.81 -8.03 -17.22
C PRO A 585 35.29 -7.99 -16.81
N ALA A 586 36.16 -8.71 -17.53
CA ALA A 586 37.62 -8.64 -17.36
C ALA A 586 38.20 -7.24 -17.62
N GLN A 587 37.51 -6.37 -18.36
CA GLN A 587 37.93 -4.99 -18.59
C GLN A 587 37.56 -4.03 -17.45
N ARG A 588 36.77 -4.51 -16.47
CA ARG A 588 36.33 -3.75 -15.29
C ARG A 588 35.67 -2.41 -15.67
N TRP A 589 35.63 -1.46 -14.73
CA TRP A 589 35.02 -0.16 -14.97
C TRP A 589 35.93 0.77 -15.76
N LYS A 590 35.32 1.66 -16.53
CA LYS A 590 35.98 2.79 -17.19
C LYS A 590 35.23 4.08 -16.87
N ARG A 591 35.94 5.21 -16.83
CA ARG A 591 35.28 6.52 -16.76
C ARG A 591 34.47 6.75 -18.04
N PHE A 592 33.22 7.11 -17.87
CA PHE A 592 32.29 7.40 -18.97
C PHE A 592 32.14 8.90 -19.21
N SER A 593 32.21 9.72 -18.16
CA SER A 593 32.18 11.18 -18.28
C SER A 593 33.60 11.77 -18.32
N VAL A 594 33.75 12.86 -19.08
CA VAL A 594 34.98 13.68 -19.11
C VAL A 594 34.92 14.88 -18.16
N ASN A 595 33.71 15.25 -17.71
CA ASN A 595 33.46 16.39 -16.83
C ASN A 595 32.96 15.89 -15.47
N ALA A 596 33.58 16.38 -14.40
CA ALA A 596 33.15 16.09 -13.04
C ALA A 596 32.09 17.09 -12.54
N PRO A 597 31.10 16.68 -11.73
CA PRO A 597 30.03 17.57 -11.23
C PRO A 597 30.53 18.83 -10.50
N ASN A 598 31.75 18.80 -9.95
CA ASN A 598 32.40 19.97 -9.35
C ASN A 598 33.37 20.64 -10.33
N ALA A 599 32.82 21.45 -11.25
CA ALA A 599 33.52 22.15 -12.33
C ALA A 599 34.49 23.29 -11.90
N LYS A 600 35.06 23.27 -10.68
CA LYS A 600 36.04 24.29 -10.25
C LYS A 600 37.52 23.90 -10.44
N ARG A 601 37.83 22.65 -10.81
CA ARG A 601 39.20 22.21 -11.09
C ARG A 601 39.16 21.22 -12.26
N GLY A 602 39.92 21.52 -13.31
CA GLY A 602 39.97 20.72 -14.54
C GLY A 602 40.38 19.26 -14.30
N PRO A 603 40.26 18.40 -15.33
CA PRO A 603 40.63 16.99 -15.22
C PRO A 603 42.13 16.85 -14.87
N PRO A 604 42.52 15.84 -14.07
CA PRO A 604 43.92 15.51 -13.90
C PRO A 604 44.46 14.88 -15.20
N PRO A 605 45.78 14.94 -15.48
CA PRO A 605 46.36 14.29 -16.65
C PRO A 605 46.10 12.77 -16.59
N ALA A 606 45.78 12.19 -17.75
CA ALA A 606 45.65 10.74 -17.89
C ALA A 606 47.01 10.05 -17.63
N PRO A 607 47.02 8.82 -17.07
CA PRO A 607 48.23 8.01 -17.02
C PRO A 607 48.73 7.64 -18.42
#